data_AF-A1A235-F1
#
_entry.id   AF-A1A235-F1
#
_cell.length_a   1.000
_cell.length_b   1.000
_cell.length_c   1.000
_cell.angle_alpha   90.00
_cell.angle_beta   90.00
_cell.angle_gamma   90.00
#
_symmetry.space_group_name_H-M   'P 1'
#
loop_
_entity.id
_entity.type
_entity.pdbx_description
1 polymer ?
#
loop_
_entity_poly.entity_id
_entity_poly.type
_entity_poly.pdbx_seq_one_letter_code
_entity_poly.pdbx_strand_id
1 'polypeptide(L)'
;MDGRIGVRIHRCRTYLRKWFPGTPVWIWSALFIVVIFTSNALSVRFFAETEFWFSFIKVAAIVLFILIGGCAVFGVLPIQGYDHAPLFENFVKDGLFPNGWMPVFTTMLTVNFAFSGTELIGVTAGETKDPDKAIPKASHTTLFRLVIFFIGSIVVMASLIPWQDAGVDESPFVLVFNSIGLPFAGDAMNFVVLTAILSAANSGLYASTRMLWSLANEDMIPHNIAKTNSRECR
;
A
#
# COMPACT_ATOMS: atom_id res chain seq x y z
N MET A 1 -4.27 22.08 1.06
CA MET A 1 -4.14 20.98 2.04
C MET A 1 -4.73 19.74 1.40
N ASP A 2 -3.87 18.76 1.16
CA ASP A 2 -4.02 17.75 0.12
C ASP A 2 -5.03 16.65 0.49
N GLY A 3 -6.04 16.43 -0.35
CA GLY A 3 -7.04 15.36 -0.20
C GLY A 3 -6.43 13.95 -0.13
N ARG A 4 -5.13 13.81 -0.45
CA ARG A 4 -4.33 12.59 -0.36
C ARG A 4 -4.18 12.02 1.05
N ILE A 5 -4.22 12.85 2.10
CA ILE A 5 -4.14 12.39 3.50
C ILE A 5 -5.54 12.00 3.99
N GLY A 6 -6.56 12.80 3.65
CA GLY A 6 -7.96 12.56 4.01
C GLY A 6 -8.50 11.24 3.48
N VAL A 7 -8.21 10.88 2.23
CA VAL A 7 -8.68 9.61 1.62
C VAL A 7 -8.02 8.38 2.25
N ARG A 8 -6.76 8.47 2.69
CA ARG A 8 -6.07 7.37 3.39
C ARG A 8 -6.60 7.19 4.81
N ILE A 9 -6.81 8.31 5.51
CA ILE A 9 -7.43 8.34 6.85
C ILE A 9 -8.86 7.79 6.83
N HIS A 10 -9.64 8.11 5.80
CA HIS A 10 -11.02 7.64 5.65
C HIS A 10 -11.13 6.13 5.38
N ARG A 11 -10.06 5.49 4.88
CA ARG A 11 -9.99 4.02 4.72
C ARG A 11 -9.51 3.30 5.99
N CYS A 12 -8.62 3.90 6.78
CA CYS A 12 -8.30 3.38 8.13
C CYS A 12 -9.55 3.28 9.02
N ARG A 13 -10.52 4.19 8.84
CA ARG A 13 -11.83 4.18 9.51
C ARG A 13 -12.55 2.83 9.43
N THR A 14 -12.53 2.17 8.28
CA THR A 14 -13.30 0.94 8.06
C THR A 14 -12.61 -0.29 8.65
N TYR A 15 -11.27 -0.31 8.68
CA TYR A 15 -10.49 -1.40 9.29
C TYR A 15 -10.51 -1.37 10.82
N LEU A 16 -10.37 -0.18 11.41
CA LEU A 16 -10.28 -0.01 12.86
C LEU A 16 -11.64 -0.12 13.57
N ARG A 17 -12.75 0.12 12.85
CA ARG A 17 -14.11 -0.08 13.38
C ARG A 17 -14.43 -1.53 13.71
N LYS A 18 -13.73 -2.49 13.07
CA LYS A 18 -13.93 -3.92 13.29
C LYS A 18 -13.28 -4.39 14.60
N TRP A 19 -12.13 -3.81 14.99
CA TRP A 19 -11.42 -4.13 16.23
C TRP A 19 -11.83 -3.25 17.42
N PHE A 20 -12.20 -1.99 17.18
CA PHE A 20 -12.65 -1.05 18.22
C PHE A 20 -13.92 -0.29 17.75
N PRO A 21 -15.10 -0.91 17.87
CA PRO A 21 -16.35 -0.25 17.52
C PRO A 21 -16.58 0.96 18.44
N GLY A 22 -16.51 2.18 17.88
CA GLY A 22 -16.85 3.43 18.59
C GLY A 22 -15.73 4.45 18.73
N THR A 23 -14.48 4.17 18.31
CA THR A 23 -13.42 5.18 18.38
C THR A 23 -13.48 6.18 17.21
N PRO A 24 -13.47 7.50 17.47
CA PRO A 24 -13.41 8.52 16.44
C PRO A 24 -12.15 8.41 15.56
N VAL A 25 -12.31 8.60 14.25
CA VAL A 25 -11.24 8.52 13.23
C VAL A 25 -10.08 9.49 13.50
N TRP A 26 -10.37 10.63 14.13
CA TRP A 26 -9.36 11.63 14.45
C TRP A 26 -8.35 11.13 15.50
N ILE A 27 -8.74 10.23 16.42
CA ILE A 27 -7.85 9.66 17.43
C ILE A 27 -6.79 8.78 16.78
N TRP A 28 -7.19 7.93 15.84
CA TRP A 28 -6.26 7.09 15.08
C TRP A 28 -5.37 7.91 14.15
N SER A 29 -5.91 8.98 13.56
CA SER A 29 -5.13 9.93 12.76
C SER A 29 -4.08 10.65 13.61
N ALA A 30 -4.46 11.11 14.80
CA ALA A 30 -3.56 11.72 15.77
C ALA A 30 -2.48 10.72 16.25
N LEU A 31 -2.87 9.47 16.52
CA LEU A 31 -1.95 8.41 16.89
C LEU A 31 -0.93 8.13 15.77
N PHE A 32 -1.37 8.03 14.51
CA PHE A 32 -0.45 7.86 13.37
C PHE A 32 0.48 9.06 13.19
N ILE A 33 -0.01 10.29 13.38
CA ILE A 33 0.84 11.50 13.36
C ILE A 33 1.90 11.43 14.47
N VAL A 34 1.52 11.05 15.69
CA VAL A 34 2.45 10.90 16.81
C VAL A 34 3.47 9.79 16.54
N VAL A 35 3.05 8.65 15.99
CA VAL A 35 3.96 7.55 15.62
C VAL A 35 4.95 7.98 14.54
N ILE A 36 4.48 8.66 13.49
CA ILE A 36 5.35 9.17 12.42
C ILE A 36 6.33 10.21 12.97
N PHE A 37 5.86 11.14 13.80
CA PHE A 37 6.69 12.17 14.44
C PHE A 37 7.75 11.55 15.37
N THR A 38 7.36 10.58 16.20
CA THR A 38 8.26 9.89 17.13
C THR A 38 9.26 9.01 16.38
N SER A 39 8.83 8.34 15.31
CA SER A 39 9.72 7.55 14.45
C SER A 39 10.76 8.41 13.75
N ASN A 40 10.42 9.66 13.38
CA ASN A 40 11.38 10.61 12.81
C ASN A 40 12.36 11.17 13.87
N ALA A 41 11.98 11.16 15.15
CA ALA A 41 12.86 11.59 16.25
C ALA A 41 13.83 10.50 16.74
N LEU A 42 13.55 9.23 16.42
CA LEU A 42 14.39 8.09 16.76
C LEU A 42 15.52 7.89 15.73
N SER A 43 16.61 7.25 16.16
CA SER A 43 17.82 7.00 15.36
C SER A 43 17.49 6.33 14.00
N VAL A 44 18.08 6.86 12.92
CA VAL A 44 17.98 6.36 11.53
C VAL A 44 18.20 4.86 11.41
N ARG A 45 19.05 4.29 12.29
CA ARG A 45 19.38 2.86 12.30
C ARG A 45 18.21 1.98 12.78
N PHE A 46 17.49 2.41 13.82
CA PHE A 46 16.30 1.70 14.32
C PHE A 46 15.15 1.78 13.32
N PHE A 47 15.03 2.92 12.63
CA PHE A 47 14.08 3.10 11.56
C PHE A 47 14.31 2.13 10.39
N ALA A 48 15.54 2.05 9.88
CA ALA A 48 15.88 1.17 8.77
C ALA A 48 15.61 -0.31 9.08
N GLU A 49 15.87 -0.75 10.31
CA GLU A 49 15.58 -2.12 10.75
C GLU A 49 14.07 -2.38 10.84
N THR A 50 13.30 -1.45 11.43
CA THR A 50 11.84 -1.58 11.53
C THR A 50 11.17 -1.58 10.15
N GLU A 51 11.61 -0.73 9.25
CA GLU A 51 11.10 -0.66 7.88
C GLU A 51 11.41 -1.94 7.09
N PHE A 52 12.58 -2.54 7.30
CA PHE A 52 12.93 -3.84 6.71
C PHE A 52 11.95 -4.93 7.15
N TRP A 53 11.65 -5.04 8.45
CA TRP A 53 10.67 -5.99 8.97
C TRP A 53 9.25 -5.72 8.45
N PHE A 54 8.83 -4.45 8.40
CA PHE A 54 7.52 -4.10 7.83
C PHE A 54 7.42 -4.42 6.34
N SER A 55 8.48 -4.18 5.56
CA SER A 55 8.51 -4.55 4.14
C SER A 55 8.40 -6.06 3.94
N PHE A 56 9.10 -6.85 4.76
CA PHE A 56 9.02 -8.31 4.74
C PHE A 56 7.59 -8.80 5.01
N ILE A 57 6.94 -8.30 6.07
CA ILE A 57 5.56 -8.70 6.42
C ILE A 57 4.59 -8.38 5.28
N LYS A 58 4.72 -7.21 4.64
CA LYS A 58 3.86 -6.82 3.51
C LYS A 58 3.99 -7.76 2.32
N VAL A 59 5.22 -8.07 1.92
CA VAL A 59 5.48 -8.97 0.79
C VAL A 59 4.99 -10.38 1.11
N ALA A 60 5.26 -10.88 2.31
CA ALA A 60 4.79 -12.19 2.76
C ALA A 60 3.25 -12.28 2.73
N ALA A 61 2.55 -11.26 3.22
CA ALA A 61 1.10 -11.22 3.21
C ALA A 61 0.51 -11.22 1.79
N ILE A 62 1.09 -10.45 0.86
CA ILE A 62 0.64 -10.42 -0.53
C ILE A 62 0.90 -11.75 -1.23
N VAL A 63 2.06 -12.37 -1.02
CA VAL A 63 2.37 -13.69 -1.56
C VAL A 63 1.39 -14.73 -1.02
N LEU A 64 1.13 -14.73 0.29
CA LEU A 64 0.18 -15.64 0.92
C LEU A 64 -1.24 -15.42 0.37
N PHE A 65 -1.65 -14.17 0.19
CA PHE A 65 -2.93 -13.82 -0.42
C PHE A 65 -3.07 -14.38 -1.84
N ILE A 66 -2.04 -14.22 -2.67
CA ILE A 66 -2.05 -14.74 -4.06
C ILE A 66 -2.10 -16.27 -4.07
N LEU A 67 -1.36 -16.94 -3.17
CA LEU A 67 -1.36 -18.41 -3.09
C LEU A 67 -2.70 -18.95 -2.59
N ILE A 68 -3.19 -18.46 -1.45
CA ILE A 68 -4.46 -18.91 -0.86
C ILE A 68 -5.63 -18.56 -1.78
N GLY A 69 -5.68 -17.32 -2.28
CA GLY A 69 -6.71 -16.88 -3.20
C GLY A 69 -6.65 -17.65 -4.52
N GLY A 70 -5.46 -17.91 -5.06
CA GLY A 70 -5.27 -18.78 -6.23
C GLY A 70 -5.80 -20.20 -6.01
N CYS A 71 -5.50 -20.83 -4.87
CA CYS A 71 -6.08 -22.12 -4.50
C CYS A 71 -7.61 -22.07 -4.46
N ALA A 72 -8.19 -20.97 -3.96
CA ALA A 72 -9.63 -20.76 -3.93
C ALA A 72 -10.23 -20.59 -5.34
N VAL A 73 -9.54 -19.87 -6.24
CA VAL A 73 -9.93 -19.70 -7.65
C VAL A 73 -10.03 -21.05 -8.37
N PHE A 74 -9.06 -21.95 -8.13
CA PHE A 74 -9.04 -23.30 -8.71
C PHE A 74 -9.92 -24.31 -7.97
N GLY A 75 -10.69 -23.89 -6.95
CA GLY A 75 -11.61 -24.75 -6.19
C GLY A 75 -10.94 -25.75 -5.24
N VAL A 76 -9.67 -25.54 -4.89
CA VAL A 76 -8.96 -26.34 -3.88
C VAL A 76 -9.42 -25.97 -2.47
N LEU A 77 -9.85 -24.72 -2.27
CA LEU A 77 -10.43 -24.22 -1.02
C LEU A 77 -11.91 -23.87 -1.22
N PRO A 78 -12.79 -24.24 -0.29
CA PRO A 78 -14.19 -23.85 -0.33
C PRO A 78 -14.33 -22.34 -0.12
N ILE A 79 -15.22 -21.71 -0.89
CA ILE A 79 -15.62 -20.31 -0.73
C ILE A 79 -17.12 -20.25 -0.48
N GLN A 80 -17.54 -19.45 0.49
CA GLN A 80 -18.95 -19.20 0.76
C GLN A 80 -19.61 -18.52 -0.45
N GLY A 81 -20.66 -19.14 -1.00
CA GLY A 81 -21.42 -18.63 -2.15
C GLY A 81 -21.10 -19.31 -3.49
N TYR A 82 -20.17 -20.26 -3.54
CA TYR A 82 -19.87 -21.06 -4.73
C TYR A 82 -19.86 -22.56 -4.41
N ASP A 83 -20.68 -23.34 -5.13
CA ASP A 83 -20.69 -24.81 -5.05
C ASP A 83 -19.62 -25.45 -5.96
N HIS A 84 -18.99 -24.66 -6.84
CA HIS A 84 -17.96 -25.06 -7.81
C HIS A 84 -16.80 -24.06 -7.85
N ALA A 85 -15.69 -24.43 -8.51
CA ALA A 85 -14.54 -23.54 -8.67
C ALA A 85 -14.94 -22.26 -9.45
N PRO A 86 -14.84 -21.05 -8.85
CA PRO A 86 -15.28 -19.81 -9.50
C PRO A 86 -14.42 -19.42 -10.73
N LEU A 87 -13.17 -19.92 -10.81
CA LEU A 87 -12.25 -19.73 -11.93
C LEU A 87 -12.19 -18.26 -12.41
N PHE A 88 -12.68 -18.00 -13.62
CA PHE A 88 -12.75 -16.66 -14.22
C PHE A 88 -14.18 -16.31 -14.63
N GLU A 89 -15.19 -16.98 -14.05
CA GLU A 89 -16.59 -16.71 -14.40
C GLU A 89 -16.96 -15.25 -14.15
N ASN A 90 -16.49 -14.69 -13.03
CA ASN A 90 -16.72 -13.29 -12.66
C ASN A 90 -16.10 -12.27 -13.63
N PHE A 91 -15.13 -12.64 -14.46
CA PHE A 91 -14.57 -11.74 -15.50
C PHE A 91 -15.51 -11.56 -16.69
N VAL A 92 -16.34 -12.56 -16.98
CA VAL A 92 -17.11 -12.62 -18.24
C VAL A 92 -18.61 -12.52 -17.98
N LYS A 93 -19.07 -12.84 -16.76
CA LYS A 93 -20.48 -12.94 -16.38
C LYS A 93 -21.32 -11.72 -16.77
N ASP A 94 -20.80 -10.51 -16.58
CA ASP A 94 -21.49 -9.25 -16.91
C ASP A 94 -20.85 -8.50 -18.10
N GLY A 95 -19.97 -9.18 -18.86
CA GLY A 95 -19.14 -8.60 -19.91
C GLY A 95 -17.89 -7.88 -19.38
N LEU A 96 -16.94 -7.57 -20.27
CA LEU A 96 -15.66 -6.94 -19.89
C LEU A 96 -15.80 -5.48 -19.42
N PHE A 97 -16.88 -4.80 -19.82
CA PHE A 97 -17.12 -3.39 -19.51
C PHE A 97 -18.58 -3.18 -19.05
N PRO A 98 -18.97 -3.71 -17.87
CA PRO A 98 -20.36 -3.66 -17.41
C PRO A 98 -20.86 -2.22 -17.17
N ASN A 99 -19.95 -1.31 -16.82
CA ASN A 99 -20.23 0.12 -16.60
C ASN A 99 -19.77 1.01 -17.79
N GLY A 100 -19.49 0.41 -18.95
CA GLY A 100 -18.94 1.09 -20.12
C GLY A 100 -17.43 1.38 -20.04
N TRP A 101 -16.93 2.17 -20.99
CA TRP A 101 -15.49 2.46 -21.16
C TRP A 101 -15.02 3.69 -20.36
N MET A 102 -15.93 4.57 -19.94
CA MET A 102 -15.59 5.77 -19.16
C MET A 102 -14.95 5.45 -17.80
N PRO A 103 -15.43 4.45 -17.03
CA PRO A 103 -14.80 4.05 -15.75
C PRO A 103 -13.36 3.53 -15.88
N VAL A 104 -12.95 3.09 -17.07
CA VAL A 104 -11.55 2.67 -17.32
C VAL A 104 -10.61 3.85 -17.10
N PHE A 105 -10.97 5.04 -17.59
CA PHE A 105 -10.16 6.25 -17.43
C PHE A 105 -10.10 6.71 -15.97
N THR A 106 -11.20 6.67 -15.23
CA THR A 106 -11.19 7.01 -13.81
C THR A 106 -10.38 6.02 -12.98
N THR A 107 -10.42 4.74 -13.35
CA THR A 107 -9.62 3.68 -12.72
C THR A 107 -8.14 3.88 -13.03
N MET A 108 -7.78 4.20 -14.28
CA MET A 108 -6.40 4.53 -14.68
C MET A 108 -5.83 5.69 -13.85
N LEU A 109 -6.61 6.77 -13.66
CA LEU A 109 -6.21 7.89 -12.80
C LEU A 109 -5.99 7.42 -11.35
N THR A 110 -6.93 6.63 -10.80
CA THR A 110 -6.83 6.10 -9.44
C THR A 110 -5.59 5.23 -9.24
N VAL A 111 -5.29 4.38 -10.22
CA VAL A 111 -4.10 3.51 -10.25
C VAL A 111 -2.83 4.34 -10.36
N ASN A 112 -2.80 5.37 -11.21
CA ASN A 112 -1.67 6.29 -11.33
C ASN A 112 -1.38 6.98 -9.98
N PHE A 113 -2.42 7.48 -9.30
CA PHE A 113 -2.29 8.06 -7.96
C PHE A 113 -1.82 7.05 -6.90
N ALA A 114 -2.23 5.78 -7.02
CA ALA A 114 -1.79 4.72 -6.10
C ALA A 114 -0.30 4.38 -6.24
N PHE A 115 0.27 4.59 -7.43
CA PHE A 115 1.69 4.33 -7.72
C PHE A 115 2.60 5.57 -7.67
N SER A 116 2.04 6.76 -7.37
CA SER A 116 2.83 7.94 -7.00
C SER A 116 3.59 7.63 -5.70
N GLY A 117 4.91 7.55 -5.80
CA GLY A 117 5.84 7.09 -4.77
C GLY A 117 7.06 6.38 -5.35
N THR A 118 6.97 5.90 -6.60
CA THR A 118 8.13 5.33 -7.33
C THR A 118 9.20 6.40 -7.64
N GLU A 119 8.86 7.68 -7.56
CA GLU A 119 9.81 8.79 -7.67
C GLU A 119 10.92 8.76 -6.59
N LEU A 120 10.69 8.08 -5.46
CA LEU A 120 11.68 7.98 -4.38
C LEU A 120 12.98 7.29 -4.85
N ILE A 121 12.88 6.36 -5.81
CA ILE A 121 14.06 5.70 -6.41
C ILE A 121 14.98 6.75 -7.06
N GLY A 122 14.39 7.78 -7.69
CA GLY A 122 15.11 8.90 -8.29
C GLY A 122 15.74 9.86 -7.28
N VAL A 123 15.19 9.97 -6.07
CA VAL A 123 15.81 10.78 -5.00
C VAL A 123 17.02 10.02 -4.41
N THR A 124 16.87 8.71 -4.16
CA THR A 124 17.97 7.88 -3.65
C THR A 124 19.09 7.65 -4.67
N ALA A 125 18.82 7.88 -5.96
CA ALA A 125 19.83 7.86 -7.02
C ALA A 125 21.04 8.74 -6.71
N GLY A 126 20.81 9.94 -6.18
CA GLY A 126 21.88 10.91 -5.86
C GLY A 126 22.78 10.48 -4.70
N GLU A 127 22.35 9.51 -3.90
CA GLU A 127 23.08 9.00 -2.72
C GLU A 127 23.71 7.61 -2.98
N THR A 128 23.49 7.02 -4.17
CA THR A 128 23.91 5.66 -4.49
C THR A 128 25.29 5.61 -5.14
N LYS A 129 26.14 4.66 -4.72
CA LYS A 129 27.41 4.36 -5.41
C LYS A 129 27.14 3.72 -6.77
N ASP A 130 27.72 4.26 -7.84
CA ASP A 130 27.51 3.85 -9.24
C ASP A 130 26.04 3.91 -9.71
N PRO A 131 25.45 5.12 -9.77
CA PRO A 131 24.04 5.33 -10.14
C PRO A 131 23.69 4.69 -11.49
N ASP A 132 24.59 4.76 -12.47
CA ASP A 132 24.40 4.27 -13.85
C ASP A 132 24.04 2.78 -13.93
N LYS A 133 24.50 1.97 -12.96
CA LYS A 133 24.23 0.52 -12.92
C LYS A 133 23.23 0.16 -11.82
N ALA A 134 23.33 0.81 -10.66
CA ALA A 134 22.52 0.48 -9.51
C ALA A 134 21.05 0.87 -9.71
N ILE A 135 20.79 2.05 -10.28
CA ILE A 135 19.42 2.59 -10.44
C ILE A 135 18.62 1.76 -11.44
N PRO A 136 19.09 1.49 -12.67
CA PRO A 136 18.28 0.71 -13.63
C PRO A 136 17.97 -0.69 -13.09
N LYS A 137 18.95 -1.35 -12.48
CA LYS A 137 18.79 -2.70 -11.92
C LYS A 137 17.78 -2.72 -10.76
N ALA A 138 17.88 -1.76 -9.84
CA ALA A 138 16.95 -1.64 -8.72
C ALA A 138 15.52 -1.31 -9.20
N SER A 139 15.39 -0.37 -10.14
CA SER A 139 14.11 0.01 -10.75
C SER A 139 13.43 -1.17 -11.44
N HIS A 140 14.10 -1.85 -12.36
CA HIS A 140 13.51 -2.98 -13.09
C HIS A 140 13.09 -4.11 -12.15
N THR A 141 13.93 -4.45 -11.16
CA THR A 141 13.60 -5.51 -10.19
C THR A 141 12.41 -5.13 -9.32
N THR A 142 12.33 -3.88 -8.88
CA THR A 142 11.25 -3.37 -8.04
C THR A 142 9.94 -3.30 -8.82
N LEU A 143 9.96 -2.73 -10.03
CA LEU A 143 8.81 -2.61 -10.90
C LEU A 143 8.25 -3.98 -11.30
N PHE A 144 9.12 -4.93 -11.67
CA PHE A 144 8.69 -6.27 -12.04
C PHE A 144 7.92 -6.97 -10.90
N ARG A 145 8.46 -6.90 -9.67
CA ARG A 145 7.80 -7.46 -8.49
C ARG A 145 6.47 -6.78 -8.20
N LEU A 146 6.43 -5.45 -8.28
CA LEU A 146 5.23 -4.65 -8.07
C LEU A 146 4.14 -5.02 -9.08
N VAL A 147 4.49 -5.15 -10.37
CA VAL A 147 3.56 -5.57 -11.43
C VAL A 147 3.00 -6.96 -11.16
N ILE A 148 3.86 -7.94 -10.84
CA ILE A 148 3.42 -9.32 -10.56
C ILE A 148 2.45 -9.36 -9.37
N PHE A 149 2.82 -8.73 -8.26
CA PHE A 149 2.01 -8.75 -7.04
C PHE A 149 0.70 -7.98 -7.20
N PHE A 150 0.75 -6.84 -7.88
CA PHE A 150 -0.45 -6.04 -8.13
C PHE A 150 -1.41 -6.72 -9.08
N ILE A 151 -0.94 -7.15 -10.26
CA ILE A 151 -1.79 -7.85 -11.24
C ILE A 151 -2.28 -9.16 -10.64
N GLY A 152 -1.41 -9.94 -9.99
CA GLY A 152 -1.79 -11.21 -9.36
C GLY A 152 -2.89 -11.04 -8.30
N SER A 153 -2.77 -10.03 -7.44
CA SER A 153 -3.82 -9.75 -6.44
C SER A 153 -5.12 -9.28 -7.08
N ILE A 154 -5.08 -8.43 -8.12
CA ILE A 154 -6.28 -8.00 -8.84
C ILE A 154 -6.97 -9.18 -9.51
N VAL A 155 -6.22 -10.06 -10.16
CA VAL A 155 -6.77 -11.25 -10.82
C VAL A 155 -7.48 -12.12 -9.81
N VAL A 156 -6.85 -12.42 -8.67
CA VAL A 156 -7.48 -13.19 -7.58
C VAL A 156 -8.75 -12.49 -7.08
N MET A 157 -8.70 -11.18 -6.81
CA MET A 157 -9.87 -10.44 -6.32
C MET A 157 -11.02 -10.46 -7.32
N ALA A 158 -10.75 -10.17 -8.59
CA ALA A 158 -11.76 -10.13 -9.65
C ALA A 158 -12.31 -11.53 -9.99
N SER A 159 -11.52 -12.59 -9.78
CA SER A 159 -11.99 -13.97 -9.92
C SER A 159 -12.92 -14.39 -8.78
N LEU A 160 -12.71 -13.90 -7.55
CA LEU A 160 -13.42 -14.38 -6.36
C LEU A 160 -14.59 -13.51 -5.91
N ILE A 161 -14.53 -12.19 -6.15
CA ILE A 161 -15.52 -11.24 -5.68
C ILE A 161 -16.28 -10.67 -6.89
N PRO A 162 -17.63 -10.81 -6.93
CA PRO A 162 -18.46 -10.11 -7.91
C PRO A 162 -18.23 -8.60 -7.84
N TRP A 163 -18.14 -7.93 -8.98
CA TRP A 163 -17.80 -6.50 -9.03
C TRP A 163 -18.82 -5.61 -8.31
N GLN A 164 -20.06 -6.09 -8.14
CA GLN A 164 -21.12 -5.40 -7.40
C GLN A 164 -20.85 -5.34 -5.89
N ASP A 165 -20.19 -6.37 -5.35
CA ASP A 165 -19.85 -6.49 -3.93
C ASP A 165 -18.42 -5.97 -3.63
N ALA A 166 -17.66 -5.68 -4.68
CA ALA A 166 -16.33 -5.11 -4.56
C ALA A 166 -16.38 -3.66 -4.06
N GLY A 167 -16.04 -3.45 -2.79
CA GLY A 167 -15.88 -2.11 -2.19
C GLY A 167 -17.00 -1.67 -1.26
N VAL A 168 -17.91 -2.58 -0.90
CA VAL A 168 -18.94 -2.31 0.10
C VAL A 168 -18.32 -2.51 1.49
N ASP A 169 -18.05 -1.40 2.18
CA ASP A 169 -17.66 -1.28 3.60
C ASP A 169 -16.34 -1.94 4.09
N GLU A 170 -15.69 -2.87 3.38
CA GLU A 170 -14.44 -3.49 3.84
C GLU A 170 -13.36 -3.60 2.74
N SER A 171 -12.12 -3.94 3.13
CA SER A 171 -11.01 -4.17 2.18
C SER A 171 -11.36 -5.36 1.32
N PRO A 172 -11.22 -5.29 -0.01
CA PRO A 172 -11.37 -6.46 -0.88
C PRO A 172 -10.47 -7.64 -0.46
N PHE A 173 -9.26 -7.36 0.05
CA PHE A 173 -8.36 -8.40 0.56
C PHE A 173 -8.94 -9.13 1.78
N VAL A 174 -9.61 -8.39 2.66
CA VAL A 174 -10.26 -8.94 3.86
C VAL A 174 -11.53 -9.68 3.49
N LEU A 175 -12.28 -9.15 2.53
CA LEU A 175 -13.48 -9.78 2.00
C LEU A 175 -13.15 -11.17 1.43
N VAL A 176 -12.11 -11.31 0.62
CA VAL A 176 -11.65 -12.63 0.11
C VAL A 176 -11.36 -13.60 1.26
N PHE A 177 -10.59 -13.20 2.27
CA PHE A 177 -10.25 -14.09 3.37
C PHE A 177 -11.45 -14.49 4.22
N ASN A 178 -12.39 -13.56 4.44
CA ASN A 178 -13.64 -13.86 5.15
C ASN A 178 -14.51 -14.83 4.34
N SER A 179 -14.59 -14.66 3.01
CA SER A 179 -15.35 -15.56 2.13
C SER A 179 -14.76 -16.98 2.04
N ILE A 180 -13.45 -17.13 2.22
CA ILE A 180 -12.78 -18.44 2.32
C ILE A 180 -13.03 -19.11 3.69
N GLY A 181 -13.54 -18.37 4.68
CA GLY A 181 -13.85 -18.89 6.01
C GLY A 181 -12.62 -19.12 6.90
N LEU A 182 -11.49 -18.48 6.59
CA LEU A 182 -10.28 -18.53 7.44
C LEU A 182 -10.45 -17.60 8.65
N PRO A 183 -10.63 -18.12 9.89
CA PRO A 183 -10.74 -17.28 11.06
C PRO A 183 -9.44 -16.49 11.27
N PHE A 184 -9.56 -15.24 11.74
CA PHE A 184 -8.45 -14.30 11.98
C PHE A 184 -7.66 -13.82 10.74
N ALA A 185 -7.81 -14.42 9.56
CA ALA A 185 -7.05 -14.04 8.38
C ALA A 185 -7.40 -12.61 7.89
N GLY A 186 -8.68 -12.25 7.92
CA GLY A 186 -9.12 -10.88 7.63
C GLY A 186 -8.55 -9.85 8.61
N ASP A 187 -8.45 -10.20 9.89
CA ASP A 187 -7.90 -9.36 10.94
C ASP A 187 -6.38 -9.17 10.80
N ALA A 188 -5.65 -10.24 10.50
CA ALA A 188 -4.22 -10.18 10.19
C ALA A 188 -3.96 -9.32 8.94
N MET A 189 -4.79 -9.45 7.90
CA MET A 189 -4.66 -8.65 6.68
C MET A 189 -4.94 -7.16 6.95
N ASN A 190 -5.94 -6.84 7.78
CA ASN A 190 -6.17 -5.47 8.24
C ASN A 190 -4.94 -4.89 8.94
N PHE A 191 -4.32 -5.64 9.85
CA PHE A 191 -3.09 -5.22 10.51
C PHE A 191 -1.95 -4.96 9.50
N VAL A 192 -1.77 -5.84 8.52
CA VAL A 192 -0.77 -5.63 7.45
C VAL A 192 -1.08 -4.38 6.64
N VAL A 193 -2.34 -4.12 6.28
CA VAL A 193 -2.72 -2.91 5.54
C VAL A 193 -2.44 -1.65 6.36
N LEU A 194 -2.71 -1.64 7.66
CA LEU A 194 -2.41 -0.50 8.53
C LEU A 194 -0.90 -0.24 8.62
N THR A 195 -0.08 -1.27 8.82
CA THR A 195 1.39 -1.13 8.82
C THR A 195 1.92 -0.71 7.44
N ALA A 196 1.27 -1.12 6.35
CA ALA A 196 1.58 -0.68 4.99
C ALA A 196 1.37 0.82 4.81
N ILE A 197 0.21 1.34 5.22
CA ILE A 197 -0.11 2.77 5.16
C ILE A 197 0.87 3.58 6.01
N LEU A 198 1.16 3.12 7.22
CA LEU A 198 2.11 3.78 8.12
C LEU A 198 3.51 3.91 7.53
N SER A 199 4.08 2.81 7.03
CA SER A 199 5.43 2.87 6.45
C SER A 199 5.45 3.70 5.16
N ALA A 200 4.41 3.64 4.31
CA ALA A 200 4.32 4.49 3.12
C ALA A 200 4.24 5.99 3.47
N ALA A 201 3.50 6.35 4.53
CA ALA A 201 3.43 7.72 5.02
C ALA A 201 4.80 8.21 5.53
N ASN A 202 5.56 7.34 6.19
CA ASN A 202 6.88 7.69 6.71
C ASN A 202 7.92 7.87 5.58
N SER A 203 7.99 6.96 4.60
CA SER A 203 8.89 7.12 3.44
C SER A 203 8.52 8.37 2.62
N GLY A 204 7.22 8.70 2.52
CA GLY A 204 6.75 9.94 1.89
C GLY A 204 7.19 11.22 2.63
N LEU A 205 7.20 11.21 3.96
CA LEU A 205 7.72 12.32 4.76
C LEU A 205 9.24 12.47 4.62
N TYR A 206 9.98 11.35 4.61
CA TYR A 206 11.42 11.34 4.36
C TYR A 206 11.75 11.94 2.98
N ALA A 207 11.03 11.52 1.94
CA ALA A 207 11.17 12.04 0.58
C ALA A 207 10.91 13.55 0.51
N SER A 208 9.84 14.01 1.16
CA SER A 208 9.47 15.44 1.19
C SER A 208 10.53 16.28 1.89
N THR A 209 11.11 15.77 2.98
CA THR A 209 12.16 16.47 3.74
C THR A 209 13.45 16.57 2.92
N ARG A 210 13.85 15.50 2.22
CA ARG A 210 15.01 15.50 1.30
C ARG A 210 14.81 16.46 0.12
N MET A 211 13.61 16.48 -0.45
CA MET A 211 13.29 17.41 -1.54
C MET A 211 13.35 18.87 -1.10
N LEU A 212 12.81 19.19 0.09
CA LEU A 212 12.94 20.52 0.69
C LEU A 212 14.39 20.90 0.97
N TRP A 213 15.20 19.95 1.47
CA TRP A 213 16.62 20.19 1.70
C TRP A 213 17.38 20.45 0.38
N SER A 214 17.12 19.66 -0.67
CA SER A 214 17.73 19.84 -2.00
C SER A 214 17.40 21.22 -2.60
N LEU A 215 16.13 21.62 -2.56
CA LEU A 215 15.68 22.92 -3.04
C LEU A 215 16.28 24.09 -2.24
N ALA A 216 16.51 23.90 -0.93
CA ALA A 216 17.15 24.92 -0.09
C ALA A 216 18.67 25.03 -0.34
N ASN A 217 19.33 23.96 -0.82
CA ASN A 217 20.72 24.00 -1.27
C ASN A 217 20.90 24.56 -2.68
N GLU A 218 19.86 24.51 -3.51
CA GLU A 218 19.83 25.14 -4.84
C GLU A 218 19.35 26.60 -4.80
N ASP A 219 19.32 27.23 -3.61
CA ASP A 219 18.85 28.61 -3.39
C ASP A 219 17.40 28.90 -3.84
N MET A 220 16.59 27.86 -4.05
CA MET A 220 15.20 27.98 -4.50
C MET A 220 14.20 28.25 -3.35
N ILE A 221 14.63 28.08 -2.10
CA ILE A 221 13.84 28.38 -0.88
C ILE A 221 14.75 28.85 0.27
N PRO A 222 14.19 29.49 1.32
CA PRO A 222 14.98 30.08 2.40
C PRO A 222 15.93 29.10 3.09
N HIS A 223 17.21 29.45 3.16
CA HIS A 223 18.29 28.64 3.75
C HIS A 223 18.05 28.19 5.21
N ASN A 224 17.14 28.86 5.94
CA ASN A 224 16.74 28.46 7.28
C ASN A 224 16.13 27.04 7.33
N ILE A 225 15.59 26.54 6.22
CA ILE A 225 15.01 25.19 6.08
C ILE A 225 16.10 24.12 5.87
N ALA A 226 17.30 24.50 5.41
CA ALA A 226 18.43 23.58 5.18
C ALA A 226 19.14 23.14 6.47
N LYS A 227 18.79 23.72 7.64
CA LYS A 227 19.41 23.37 8.92
C LYS A 227 19.01 21.95 9.34
N THR A 228 19.95 21.02 9.23
CA THR A 228 19.83 19.66 9.77
C THR A 228 20.19 19.63 11.26
N ASN A 229 19.65 18.66 12.00
CA ASN A 229 20.01 18.43 13.40
C ASN A 229 21.48 17.95 13.47
N SER A 230 22.24 18.39 14.47
CA SER A 230 23.67 18.10 14.67
C SER A 230 24.02 16.63 14.97
N ARG A 231 23.13 15.68 14.63
CA ARG A 231 23.29 14.23 14.87
C ARG A 231 23.65 13.43 13.62
N GLU A 232 23.61 14.02 12.43
CA GLU A 232 24.13 13.40 11.21
C GLU A 232 25.53 13.93 10.90
N CYS A 233 26.51 13.31 11.56
CA CYS A 233 27.92 13.45 11.18
C CYS A 233 28.56 12.06 11.18
N ARG A 234 28.27 11.25 10.16
CA ARG A 234 29.24 10.52 9.31
C ARG A 234 28.57 9.61 8.30
#